data_AF-A0A8I1LFI0-F1
#
_entry.id   AF-A0A8I1LFI0-F1
#
_cell.length_a   1.000
_cell.length_b   1.000
_cell.length_c   1.000
_cell.angle_alpha   90.00
_cell.angle_beta   90.00
_cell.angle_gamma   90.00
#
_symmetry.space_group_name_H-M   'P 1'
#
loop_
_entity.id
_entity.type
_entity.pdbx_description
1 polymer ?
#
loop_
_entity_poly.entity_id
_entity_poly.type
_entity_poly.pdbx_seq_one_letter_code
_entity_poly.pdbx_strand_id
1 'polypeptide(L)'
;MVLICRPQTGLRVKSTTNTLSCVITAKVHRKSVGEHTLVAETPKTSGKTSGKILSILKQEKHLTIPELARLIGVTERSIERNIRKLQDQGLLRRIGPAKGGYWEVIK
;
A
#
# COMPACT_ATOMS: atom_id res chain seq x y z
N MET A 1 22.04 -9.88 34.89
CA MET A 1 21.59 -11.15 35.50
C MET A 1 20.13 -11.37 35.11
N VAL A 2 19.68 -12.59 34.87
CA VAL A 2 18.26 -12.86 34.53
C VAL A 2 17.44 -12.96 35.82
N LEU A 3 16.32 -12.24 35.91
CA LEU A 3 15.30 -12.45 36.92
C LEU A 3 14.01 -12.94 36.26
N ILE A 4 13.68 -14.20 36.53
CA ILE A 4 12.50 -14.90 36.01
C ILE A 4 11.39 -14.75 37.07
N CYS A 5 10.23 -14.19 36.71
CA CYS A 5 9.08 -14.20 37.60
C CYS A 5 7.74 -14.33 36.86
N ARG A 6 7.32 -15.59 36.68
CA ARG A 6 5.92 -16.05 36.71
C ARG A 6 5.67 -16.63 38.12
N PRO A 7 4.42 -16.89 38.57
CA PRO A 7 3.13 -16.86 37.85
C PRO A 7 2.22 -15.74 38.45
N GLN A 8 0.92 -15.81 38.80
CA GLN A 8 -0.12 -16.85 38.75
C GLN A 8 -1.55 -16.25 38.78
N THR A 9 -2.51 -16.98 38.19
CA THR A 9 -3.97 -17.00 38.45
C THR A 9 -4.79 -15.71 38.66
N GLY A 10 -5.84 -15.57 37.82
CA GLY A 10 -6.97 -14.64 38.02
C GLY A 10 -8.27 -15.20 37.41
N LEU A 11 -8.64 -16.45 37.75
CA LEU A 11 -9.78 -17.14 37.15
C LEU A 11 -11.12 -16.66 37.73
N ARG A 12 -12.02 -16.14 36.89
CA ARG A 12 -13.45 -15.98 37.23
C ARG A 12 -14.33 -16.43 36.07
N VAL A 13 -14.65 -17.72 36.04
CA VAL A 13 -15.70 -18.26 35.16
C VAL A 13 -17.08 -17.69 35.53
N LYS A 14 -17.93 -17.53 34.53
CA LYS A 14 -19.39 -17.43 34.66
C LYS A 14 -20.02 -18.38 33.63
N SER A 15 -20.25 -19.62 34.02
CA SER A 15 -21.16 -20.52 33.30
C SER A 15 -22.62 -20.06 33.48
N THR A 16 -23.55 -20.76 32.82
CA THR A 16 -25.02 -20.53 32.74
C THR A 16 -25.45 -19.80 31.45
N THR A 17 -26.15 -20.42 30.49
CA THR A 17 -26.59 -21.84 30.39
C THR A 17 -26.81 -22.27 28.94
N ASN A 18 -26.65 -23.57 28.70
CA ASN A 18 -27.52 -24.43 27.88
C ASN A 18 -28.41 -23.76 26.80
N THR A 19 -28.01 -23.83 25.53
CA THR A 19 -28.73 -24.63 24.52
C THR A 19 -27.87 -24.90 23.28
N LEU A 20 -28.34 -25.82 22.44
CA LEU A 20 -27.61 -26.52 21.37
C LEU A 20 -27.14 -25.61 20.21
N SER A 21 -26.25 -26.17 19.37
CA SER A 21 -25.80 -25.67 18.06
C SER A 21 -24.75 -24.53 18.01
N CYS A 22 -23.50 -24.85 18.39
CA CYS A 22 -22.33 -24.09 17.90
C CYS A 22 -22.05 -24.36 16.42
N VAL A 23 -22.89 -23.82 15.52
CA VAL A 23 -22.51 -23.66 14.10
C VAL A 23 -21.48 -22.54 13.99
N ILE A 24 -20.21 -22.91 13.80
CA ILE A 24 -19.07 -21.97 13.75
C ILE A 24 -19.15 -21.10 12.49
N THR A 25 -19.98 -20.07 12.53
CA THR A 25 -20.16 -19.09 11.45
C THR A 25 -19.35 -17.84 11.77
N ALA A 26 -18.03 -17.94 11.65
CA ALA A 26 -17.15 -16.77 11.75
C ALA A 26 -17.45 -15.81 10.58
N LYS A 27 -18.29 -14.80 10.83
CA LYS A 27 -18.70 -13.80 9.82
C LYS A 27 -17.57 -12.80 9.60
N VAL A 28 -16.46 -13.27 9.02
CA VAL A 28 -15.27 -12.47 8.70
C VAL A 28 -15.68 -11.40 7.69
N HIS A 29 -15.88 -10.17 8.17
CA HIS A 29 -16.21 -9.02 7.33
C HIS A 29 -14.96 -8.51 6.60
N ARG A 30 -14.37 -9.38 5.76
CA ARG A 30 -13.25 -9.07 4.88
C ARG A 30 -13.72 -8.04 3.86
N LYS A 31 -13.37 -6.77 4.03
CA LYS A 31 -13.55 -5.73 3.00
C LYS A 31 -12.76 -6.13 1.75
N SER A 32 -13.44 -6.71 0.78
CA SER A 32 -12.97 -6.82 -0.60
C SER A 32 -13.16 -5.47 -1.29
N VAL A 33 -12.07 -4.86 -1.77
CA VAL A 33 -12.12 -3.67 -2.63
C VAL A 33 -11.09 -3.83 -3.73
N GLY A 34 -11.52 -3.78 -4.99
CA GLY A 34 -10.62 -3.64 -6.14
C GLY A 34 -9.96 -4.92 -6.64
N GLU A 35 -10.77 -5.88 -7.11
CA GLU A 35 -10.36 -6.59 -8.31
C GLU A 35 -10.49 -5.62 -9.49
N HIS A 36 -9.43 -5.44 -10.29
CA HIS A 36 -9.59 -5.24 -11.73
C HIS A 36 -8.33 -5.66 -12.50
N THR A 37 -8.50 -6.73 -13.27
CA THR A 37 -7.82 -7.02 -14.53
C THR A 37 -6.34 -7.43 -14.54
N LEU A 38 -6.15 -8.60 -15.14
CA LEU A 38 -4.89 -9.22 -15.52
C LEU A 38 -4.42 -8.60 -16.86
N VAL A 39 -3.33 -7.84 -16.87
CA VAL A 39 -2.54 -7.60 -18.10
C VAL A 39 -1.11 -8.01 -17.87
N ALA A 40 -0.68 -9.07 -18.56
CA ALA A 40 0.68 -9.60 -18.50
C ALA A 40 1.64 -8.82 -19.42
N GLU A 41 1.83 -7.51 -19.18
CA GLU A 41 2.71 -6.67 -20.00
C GLU A 41 4.20 -6.81 -19.60
N THR A 42 4.80 -7.90 -20.10
CA THR A 42 6.25 -8.17 -20.00
C THR A 42 7.13 -7.14 -20.74
N PRO A 43 8.40 -6.93 -20.34
CA PRO A 43 8.88 -5.55 -20.20
C PRO A 43 9.98 -5.12 -21.18
N LYS A 44 9.67 -4.23 -22.15
CA LYS A 44 10.68 -3.49 -22.97
C LYS A 44 10.30 -2.02 -23.23
N THR A 45 9.76 -1.31 -22.25
CA THR A 45 9.22 0.06 -22.43
C THR A 45 9.59 1.07 -21.32
N SER A 46 10.72 0.89 -20.61
CA SER A 46 11.09 1.70 -19.43
C SER A 46 11.05 3.22 -19.61
N GLY A 47 11.30 3.75 -20.83
CA GLY A 47 11.18 5.19 -21.12
C GLY A 47 9.75 5.68 -21.36
N LYS A 48 8.82 4.80 -21.77
CA LYS A 48 7.40 5.16 -21.97
C LYS A 48 6.69 5.31 -20.62
N THR A 49 7.01 4.46 -19.65
CA THR A 49 6.44 4.50 -18.29
C THR A 49 6.89 5.75 -17.52
N SER A 50 8.18 6.09 -17.56
CA SER A 50 8.69 7.31 -16.90
C SER A 50 8.12 8.59 -17.52
N GLY A 51 7.93 8.63 -18.85
CA GLY A 51 7.24 9.73 -19.53
C GLY A 51 5.81 9.91 -19.04
N LYS A 52 5.01 8.83 -18.96
CA LYS A 52 3.64 8.87 -18.40
C LYS A 52 3.61 9.42 -16.96
N ILE A 53 4.53 8.98 -16.09
CA ILE A 53 4.63 9.49 -14.71
C ILE A 53 4.83 11.00 -14.69
N LEU A 54 5.74 11.53 -15.51
CA LEU A 54 5.99 12.98 -15.59
C LEU A 54 4.78 13.77 -16.12
N SER A 55 4.07 13.26 -17.13
CA SER A 55 2.85 13.89 -17.63
C SER A 55 1.75 13.95 -16.56
N ILE A 56 1.55 12.85 -15.84
CA ILE A 56 0.53 12.76 -14.77
C ILE A 56 0.90 13.68 -13.59
N LEU A 57 2.16 13.70 -13.14
CA LEU A 57 2.62 14.57 -12.04
C LEU A 57 2.74 16.06 -12.43
N LYS A 58 2.68 16.41 -13.73
CA LYS A 58 2.47 17.80 -14.18
C LYS A 58 1.01 18.25 -14.06
N GLN A 59 0.06 17.33 -14.07
CA GLN A 59 -1.36 17.61 -13.80
C GLN A 59 -1.63 17.57 -12.29
N GLU A 60 -1.32 16.46 -11.64
CA GLU A 60 -1.68 16.18 -10.25
C GLU A 60 -0.47 15.82 -9.39
N LYS A 61 0.05 16.82 -8.69
CA LYS A 61 1.28 16.72 -7.87
C LYS A 61 1.09 15.93 -6.57
N HIS A 62 -0.14 15.71 -6.13
CA HIS A 62 -0.47 15.09 -4.84
C HIS A 62 -0.62 13.56 -4.91
N LEU A 63 -0.52 12.96 -6.11
CA LEU A 63 -0.76 11.53 -6.32
C LEU A 63 0.21 10.62 -5.58
N THR A 64 -0.34 9.53 -5.05
CA THR A 64 0.40 8.47 -4.37
C THR A 64 0.87 7.38 -5.34
N ILE A 65 1.86 6.59 -4.90
CA ILE A 65 2.40 5.44 -5.65
C ILE A 65 1.32 4.44 -6.09
N PRO A 66 0.36 3.99 -5.25
CA PRO A 66 -0.71 3.09 -5.69
C PRO A 66 -1.71 3.73 -6.67
N GLU A 67 -1.88 5.05 -6.67
CA GLU A 67 -2.72 5.74 -7.67
C GLU A 67 -2.02 5.82 -9.02
N LEU A 68 -0.73 6.20 -9.04
CA LEU A 68 0.11 6.15 -10.24
C LEU A 68 0.19 4.73 -10.82
N ALA A 69 0.24 3.70 -9.98
CA ALA A 69 0.20 2.31 -10.40
C ALA A 69 -1.10 1.97 -11.16
N ARG A 70 -2.26 2.32 -10.56
CA ARG A 70 -3.59 2.10 -11.16
C ARG A 70 -3.80 2.89 -12.45
N LEU A 71 -3.42 4.17 -12.48
CA LEU A 71 -3.57 5.05 -13.65
C LEU A 71 -2.73 4.61 -14.85
N ILE A 72 -1.57 3.99 -14.62
CA ILE A 72 -0.62 3.60 -15.67
C ILE A 72 -0.76 2.12 -16.07
N GLY A 73 -1.42 1.30 -15.24
CA GLY A 73 -1.57 -0.16 -15.42
C GLY A 73 -0.41 -0.99 -14.85
N VAL A 74 0.47 -0.38 -14.05
CA VAL A 74 1.81 -0.91 -13.76
C VAL A 74 2.02 -1.12 -12.26
N THR A 75 2.64 -2.24 -11.88
CA THR A 75 2.93 -2.58 -10.47
C THR A 75 3.65 -1.47 -9.69
N GLU A 76 3.26 -1.27 -8.44
CA GLU A 76 3.81 -0.25 -7.53
C GLU A 76 5.34 -0.28 -7.44
N ARG A 77 5.92 -1.48 -7.29
CA ARG A 77 7.39 -1.72 -7.30
C ARG A 77 8.09 -1.18 -8.55
N SER A 78 7.40 -1.13 -9.69
CA SER A 78 7.93 -0.55 -10.93
C SER A 78 7.77 0.97 -10.93
N ILE A 79 6.66 1.51 -10.41
CA ILE A 79 6.50 2.95 -10.19
C ILE A 79 7.58 3.48 -9.24
N GLU A 80 7.84 2.83 -8.10
CA GLU A 80 8.95 3.16 -7.18
C GLU A 80 10.31 3.21 -7.88
N ARG A 81 10.61 2.19 -8.71
CA ARG A 81 11.87 2.11 -9.47
C ARG A 81 12.00 3.24 -10.50
N ASN A 82 10.91 3.65 -11.12
CA ASN A 82 10.91 4.78 -12.06
C ASN A 82 11.00 6.12 -11.32
N ILE A 83 10.29 6.29 -10.20
CA ILE A 83 10.40 7.48 -9.33
C ILE A 83 11.84 7.66 -8.85
N ARG A 84 12.49 6.61 -8.34
CA ARG A 84 13.91 6.66 -7.94
C ARG A 84 14.80 7.13 -9.09
N LYS A 85 14.72 6.50 -10.27
CA LYS A 85 15.46 6.95 -11.46
C LYS A 85 15.21 8.42 -11.82
N LEU A 86 13.98 8.91 -11.70
CA LEU A 86 13.64 10.32 -11.96
C LEU A 86 14.18 11.27 -10.88
N GLN A 87 14.33 10.82 -9.63
CA GLN A 87 15.02 11.54 -8.55
C GLN A 87 16.53 11.55 -8.78
N ASP A 88 17.12 10.40 -9.12
CA ASP A 88 18.55 10.23 -9.44
C ASP A 88 18.97 11.11 -10.64
N GLN A 89 18.05 11.30 -11.60
CA GLN A 89 18.22 12.19 -12.76
C GLN A 89 17.89 13.67 -12.46
N GLY A 90 17.52 14.03 -11.23
CA GLY A 90 17.16 15.41 -10.85
C GLY A 90 15.87 15.94 -11.48
N LEU A 91 15.03 15.09 -12.08
CA LEU A 91 13.81 15.48 -12.78
C LEU A 91 12.59 15.58 -11.87
N LEU A 92 12.62 14.86 -10.74
CA LEU A 92 11.52 14.76 -9.79
C LEU A 92 12.03 14.91 -8.35
N ARG A 93 11.33 15.69 -7.53
CA ARG A 93 11.62 15.89 -6.10
C ARG A 93 10.34 15.73 -5.28
N ARG A 94 10.46 15.35 -4.00
CA ARG A 94 9.34 15.42 -3.05
C ARG A 94 9.53 16.61 -2.13
N ILE A 95 8.52 17.46 -2.02
CA ILE A 95 8.54 18.71 -1.24
C ILE A 95 7.39 18.71 -0.24
N GLY A 96 7.62 19.26 0.96
CA GLY A 96 6.57 19.49 1.96
C GLY A 96 6.62 18.57 3.19
N PRO A 97 5.66 18.71 4.12
CA PRO A 97 5.72 18.12 5.46
C PRO A 97 5.50 16.61 5.45
N ALA A 98 5.94 15.94 6.53
CA ALA A 98 5.91 14.48 6.66
C ALA A 98 4.55 13.83 6.30
N LYS A 99 3.43 14.48 6.65
CA LYS A 99 2.06 14.01 6.40
C LYS A 99 1.38 14.57 5.13
N GLY A 100 2.05 15.40 4.33
CA GLY A 100 1.40 16.13 3.23
C GLY A 100 2.31 16.59 2.08
N GLY A 101 3.53 16.07 1.97
CA GLY A 101 4.45 16.44 0.89
C GLY A 101 4.05 15.91 -0.49
N TYR A 102 4.08 16.79 -1.48
CA TYR A 102 3.73 16.60 -2.90
C TYR A 102 4.97 16.32 -3.77
N TRP A 103 4.74 15.93 -5.03
CA TRP A 103 5.78 15.73 -6.03
C TRP A 103 5.98 16.97 -6.92
N GLU A 104 7.23 17.37 -7.10
CA GLU A 104 7.65 18.51 -7.89
C GLU A 104 8.46 18.04 -9.09
N VAL A 105 8.00 18.38 -10.30
CA VAL A 105 8.71 18.13 -11.55
C VAL A 105 9.52 19.37 -11.90
N ILE A 106 10.84 19.21 -12.09
CA ILE A 106 11.80 20.32 -12.25
C ILE A 106 12.02 20.68 -13.75
N LYS A 107 11.39 19.94 -14.67
CA LYS A 107 11.58 20.00 -16.13
C LYS A 107 10.25 20.02 -16.87
#